data_AF-A0A8K0QYF9-F1
#
_entry.id   AF-A0A8K0QYF9-F1
#
_cell.length_a   1.000
_cell.length_b   1.000
_cell.length_c   1.000
_cell.angle_alpha   90.00
_cell.angle_beta   90.00
_cell.angle_gamma   90.00
#
_symmetry.space_group_name_H-M   'P 1'
#
loop_
_entity.id
_entity.type
_entity.pdbx_description
1 polymer ?
#
loop_
_entity_poly.entity_id
_entity_poly.type
_entity_poly.pdbx_seq_one_letter_code
_entity_poly.pdbx_strand_id
1 'polypeptide(L)'
;MHRFSEALEVLYSANVFSFAGASSVLLFHSLYAMNWRTIRRLHISTVFLVPTKMAGASDCLPPENYNDWTKACTIIGSLDCLQSFKLDMTIWNFYNWKTLNLVDNDSLIAIFQPLQNLVVKDFEIKTNISVDASLTDLLGPLKFRLQQEHRPYGDAFQRY
;
A
#
# COMPACT_ATOMS: atom_id res chain seq x y z
N MET A 1 -10.06 -23.53 -28.82
CA MET A 1 -10.41 -22.92 -27.52
C MET A 1 -9.57 -21.66 -27.29
N HIS A 2 -9.56 -20.71 -28.25
CA HIS A 2 -8.60 -19.57 -28.28
C HIS A 2 -9.21 -18.22 -27.88
N ARG A 3 -10.53 -18.06 -27.89
CA ARG A 3 -11.17 -16.76 -27.59
C ARG A 3 -11.11 -16.36 -26.11
N PHE A 4 -10.92 -17.33 -25.21
CA PHE A 4 -10.95 -17.06 -23.77
C PHE A 4 -9.63 -16.44 -23.26
N SER A 5 -8.49 -16.73 -23.91
CA SER A 5 -7.20 -16.16 -23.53
C SER A 5 -7.09 -14.68 -23.90
N GLU A 6 -7.60 -14.28 -25.07
CA GLU A 6 -7.61 -12.87 -25.50
C GLU A 6 -8.46 -11.99 -24.56
N ALA A 7 -9.62 -12.51 -24.14
CA ALA A 7 -10.48 -11.79 -23.19
C ALA A 7 -9.83 -11.61 -21.81
N LEU A 8 -9.08 -12.61 -21.33
CA LEU A 8 -8.32 -12.51 -20.08
C LEU A 8 -7.18 -11.49 -20.20
N GLU A 9 -6.46 -11.47 -21.31
CA GLU A 9 -5.39 -10.49 -21.52
C GLU A 9 -5.91 -9.05 -21.47
N VAL A 10 -7.05 -8.77 -22.13
CA VAL A 10 -7.71 -7.45 -22.08
C VAL A 10 -8.17 -7.13 -20.66
N LEU A 11 -8.77 -8.10 -19.96
CA LEU A 11 -9.26 -7.90 -18.59
C LEU A 11 -8.12 -7.48 -17.64
N TYR A 12 -6.97 -8.14 -17.71
CA TYR A 12 -5.87 -7.87 -16.78
C TYR A 12 -5.01 -6.65 -17.16
N SER A 13 -4.95 -6.30 -18.46
CA SER A 13 -4.16 -5.18 -18.95
C SER A 13 -4.88 -3.82 -18.89
N ALA A 14 -6.20 -3.81 -19.08
CA ALA A 14 -6.98 -2.57 -19.15
C ALA A 14 -7.50 -2.10 -17.78
N ASN A 15 -7.78 -3.03 -16.86
CA ASN A 15 -8.42 -2.72 -15.59
C ASN A 15 -7.42 -2.31 -14.50
N VAL A 16 -7.94 -1.59 -13.51
CA VAL A 16 -7.25 -1.29 -12.26
C VAL A 16 -7.67 -2.33 -11.23
N PHE A 17 -6.71 -3.08 -10.71
CA PHE A 17 -6.95 -4.03 -9.62
C PHE A 17 -6.80 -3.32 -8.28
N SER A 18 -7.90 -3.18 -7.56
CA SER A 18 -7.96 -2.51 -6.27
C SER A 18 -8.00 -3.51 -5.12
N PHE A 19 -7.14 -3.30 -4.13
CA PHE A 19 -6.96 -4.17 -2.97
C PHE A 19 -7.09 -3.38 -1.66
N ALA A 20 -7.67 -4.01 -0.65
CA ALA A 20 -7.73 -3.51 0.71
C ALA A 20 -6.62 -4.17 1.53
N GLY A 21 -5.50 -3.45 1.70
CA GLY A 21 -4.32 -3.91 2.43
C GLY A 21 -3.55 -5.07 1.78
N ALA A 22 -2.47 -5.47 2.43
CA ALA A 22 -1.55 -6.51 1.99
C ALA A 22 -2.21 -7.89 1.93
N SER A 23 -3.05 -8.21 2.91
CA SER A 23 -3.70 -9.52 3.02
C SER A 23 -4.53 -9.87 1.78
N SER A 24 -5.25 -8.89 1.20
CA SER A 24 -6.04 -9.10 -0.02
C SER A 24 -5.16 -9.31 -1.26
N VAL A 25 -3.99 -8.65 -1.33
CA VAL A 25 -2.99 -8.90 -2.38
C VAL A 25 -2.44 -10.32 -2.27
N LEU A 26 -2.05 -10.75 -1.06
CA LEU A 26 -1.50 -12.08 -0.82
C LEU A 26 -2.53 -13.18 -1.17
N LEU A 27 -3.78 -12.99 -0.76
CA LEU A 27 -4.88 -13.92 -1.07
C LEU A 27 -5.16 -13.96 -2.58
N PHE A 28 -5.22 -12.81 -3.24
CA PHE A 28 -5.46 -12.79 -4.68
C PHE A 28 -4.32 -13.48 -5.44
N HIS A 29 -3.07 -13.21 -5.07
CA HIS A 29 -1.91 -13.85 -5.68
C HIS A 29 -1.94 -15.37 -5.51
N SER A 30 -2.34 -15.89 -4.35
CA SER A 30 -2.40 -17.35 -4.13
C SER A 30 -3.48 -18.04 -4.99
N LEU A 31 -4.58 -17.34 -5.29
CA LEU A 31 -5.68 -17.86 -6.11
C LEU A 31 -5.43 -17.68 -7.61
N TYR A 32 -4.78 -16.60 -8.02
CA TYR A 32 -4.67 -16.18 -9.43
C TYR A 32 -3.22 -16.01 -9.90
N ALA A 33 -2.29 -16.78 -9.34
CA ALA A 33 -0.85 -16.69 -9.62
C ALA A 33 -0.50 -16.69 -11.12
N MET A 34 -1.20 -17.47 -11.93
CA MET A 34 -0.94 -17.58 -13.38
C MET A 34 -1.12 -16.25 -14.13
N ASN A 35 -2.09 -15.43 -13.71
CA ASN A 35 -2.40 -14.15 -14.37
C ASN A 35 -1.79 -12.95 -13.63
N TRP A 36 -1.09 -13.16 -12.52
CA TRP A 36 -0.51 -12.07 -11.73
C TRP A 36 0.35 -11.15 -12.60
N ARG A 37 1.28 -11.73 -13.38
CA ARG A 37 2.25 -11.00 -14.22
C ARG A 37 1.62 -10.16 -15.35
N THR A 38 0.35 -10.35 -15.67
CA THR A 38 -0.34 -9.59 -16.71
C THR A 38 -0.98 -8.30 -16.18
N ILE A 39 -1.06 -8.14 -14.85
CA ILE A 39 -1.55 -6.91 -14.21
C ILE A 39 -0.66 -5.74 -14.60
N ARG A 40 -1.29 -4.66 -15.06
CA ARG A 40 -0.61 -3.41 -15.46
C ARG A 40 -0.89 -2.24 -14.53
N ARG A 41 -2.01 -2.28 -13.79
CA ARG A 41 -2.47 -1.17 -12.96
C ARG A 41 -2.99 -1.70 -11.65
N LEU A 42 -2.39 -1.22 -10.56
CA LEU A 42 -2.70 -1.69 -9.22
C LEU A 42 -2.98 -0.51 -8.30
N HIS A 43 -3.99 -0.65 -7.46
CA HIS A 43 -4.34 0.29 -6.42
C HIS A 43 -4.46 -0.45 -5.09
N ILE A 44 -3.82 0.06 -4.04
CA ILE A 44 -3.98 -0.45 -2.68
C ILE A 44 -4.48 0.69 -1.80
N SER A 45 -5.47 0.37 -0.98
CA SER A 45 -5.88 1.22 0.14
C SER A 45 -5.59 0.49 1.44
N THR A 46 -4.86 1.11 2.38
CA THR A 46 -4.49 0.46 3.64
C THR A 46 -4.39 1.44 4.81
N VAL A 47 -4.39 0.90 6.03
CA VAL A 47 -4.26 1.66 7.27
C VAL A 47 -3.14 1.04 8.11
N PHE A 48 -2.13 1.83 8.46
CA PHE A 48 -1.07 1.42 9.38
C PHE A 48 -1.32 1.97 10.77
N LEU A 49 -1.12 1.13 11.79
CA LEU A 49 -1.02 1.59 13.17
C LEU A 49 0.45 1.75 13.54
N VAL A 50 0.78 2.90 14.12
CA VAL A 50 2.11 3.27 14.61
C VAL A 50 2.08 3.62 16.10
N PRO A 51 3.14 3.32 16.87
CA PRO A 51 4.35 2.63 16.43
C PRO A 51 4.11 1.15 16.10
N THR A 52 4.95 0.56 15.24
CA THR A 52 4.85 -0.85 14.80
C THR A 52 4.69 -1.85 15.95
N LYS A 53 5.31 -1.57 17.12
CA LYS A 53 5.23 -2.41 18.32
C LYS A 53 3.82 -2.56 18.90
N MET A 54 2.90 -1.65 18.55
CA MET A 54 1.51 -1.63 19.03
C MET A 54 0.52 -2.23 18.03
N ALA A 55 0.98 -2.72 16.87
CA ALA A 55 0.10 -3.24 15.81
C ALA A 55 -0.78 -4.45 16.21
N GLY A 56 -0.59 -5.04 17.40
CA GLY A 56 -1.41 -6.13 17.93
C GLY A 56 -2.45 -5.74 19.00
N ALA A 57 -2.63 -4.45 19.29
CA ALA A 57 -3.39 -3.98 20.47
C ALA A 57 -4.75 -3.30 20.18
N SER A 58 -5.23 -3.29 18.92
CA SER A 58 -6.45 -2.55 18.53
C SER A 58 -7.60 -3.48 18.09
N ASP A 59 -8.78 -3.25 18.65
CA ASP A 59 -10.05 -3.94 18.31
C ASP A 59 -10.79 -3.35 17.09
N CYS A 60 -10.40 -2.17 16.58
CA CYS A 60 -10.95 -1.61 15.34
C CYS A 60 -10.17 -2.11 14.11
N LEU A 61 -10.88 -2.30 12.97
CA LEU A 61 -10.44 -2.75 11.63
C LEU A 61 -8.94 -3.05 11.55
N PRO A 62 -8.52 -4.33 11.34
CA PRO A 62 -7.18 -4.74 11.69
C PRO A 62 -6.17 -3.89 10.93
N PRO A 63 -5.30 -3.16 11.66
CA PRO A 63 -4.24 -2.40 11.01
C PRO A 63 -3.36 -3.34 10.19
N GLU A 64 -2.70 -2.77 9.19
CA GLU A 64 -1.84 -3.51 8.29
C GLU A 64 -0.78 -4.31 9.06
N ASN A 65 -0.63 -5.58 8.69
CA ASN A 65 0.43 -6.40 9.24
C ASN A 65 1.72 -6.13 8.48
N TYR A 66 2.74 -5.61 9.17
CA TYR A 66 4.01 -5.20 8.54
C TYR A 66 4.77 -6.36 7.86
N ASN A 67 4.63 -7.59 8.37
CA ASN A 67 5.22 -8.76 7.72
C ASN A 67 4.51 -9.08 6.41
N ASP A 68 3.18 -9.03 6.41
CA ASP A 68 2.39 -9.27 5.20
C ASP A 68 2.54 -8.13 4.20
N TRP A 69 2.67 -6.88 4.67
CA TRP A 69 3.03 -5.73 3.85
C TRP A 69 4.34 -5.94 3.09
N THR A 70 5.38 -6.38 3.79
CA THR A 70 6.69 -6.67 3.19
C THR A 70 6.58 -7.78 2.14
N LYS A 71 5.84 -8.85 2.43
CA LYS A 71 5.59 -9.95 1.48
C LYS A 71 4.79 -9.47 0.26
N ALA A 72 3.75 -8.67 0.48
CA ALA A 72 2.92 -8.13 -0.59
C ALA A 72 3.75 -7.23 -1.51
N CYS A 73 4.60 -6.35 -0.96
CA CYS A 73 5.53 -5.54 -1.74
C CYS A 73 6.49 -6.41 -2.57
N THR A 74 6.99 -7.51 -2.01
CA THR A 74 7.84 -8.45 -2.76
C THR A 74 7.10 -9.06 -3.95
N ILE A 75 5.84 -9.47 -3.77
CA ILE A 75 5.00 -10.05 -4.82
C ILE A 75 4.61 -9.00 -5.87
N ILE A 76 4.32 -7.77 -5.47
CA ILE A 76 4.08 -6.65 -6.38
C ILE A 76 5.36 -6.35 -7.17
N GLY A 77 6.52 -6.45 -6.53
CA GLY A 77 7.82 -6.29 -7.17
C GLY A 77 8.11 -7.32 -8.27
N SER A 78 7.43 -8.48 -8.27
CA SER A 78 7.54 -9.46 -9.36
C SER A 78 6.67 -9.14 -10.59
N LEU A 79 5.96 -8.01 -10.59
CA LEU A 79 5.17 -7.55 -11.73
C LEU A 79 6.04 -6.75 -12.70
N ASP A 80 6.79 -7.45 -13.56
CA ASP A 80 7.77 -6.85 -14.47
C ASP A 80 7.20 -5.81 -15.44
N CYS A 81 5.88 -5.82 -15.67
CA CYS A 81 5.23 -4.82 -16.51
C CYS A 81 4.10 -4.05 -15.80
N LEU A 82 4.21 -3.86 -14.49
CA LEU A 82 3.38 -2.92 -13.75
C LEU A 82 3.63 -1.48 -14.25
N GLN A 83 2.62 -0.89 -14.87
CA GLN A 83 2.70 0.46 -15.42
C GLN A 83 2.34 1.51 -14.38
N SER A 84 1.28 1.26 -13.61
CA SER A 84 0.80 2.21 -12.60
C SER A 84 0.56 1.51 -11.27
N PHE A 85 1.08 2.11 -10.21
CA PHE A 85 0.82 1.70 -8.84
C PHE A 85 0.40 2.92 -8.02
N LYS A 86 -0.80 2.83 -7.44
CA LYS A 86 -1.34 3.84 -6.54
C LYS A 86 -1.50 3.24 -5.15
N LEU A 87 -1.01 3.95 -4.15
CA LEU A 87 -1.13 3.52 -2.76
C LEU A 87 -1.76 4.63 -1.94
N ASP A 88 -2.95 4.37 -1.43
CA ASP A 88 -3.63 5.21 -0.46
C ASP A 88 -3.40 4.62 0.91
N MET A 89 -2.62 5.29 1.75
CA MET A 89 -2.36 4.84 3.11
C MET A 89 -2.86 5.85 4.13
N THR A 90 -3.37 5.35 5.25
CA THR A 90 -3.63 6.19 6.43
C THR A 90 -2.76 5.67 7.57
N ILE A 91 -1.98 6.55 8.19
CA ILE A 91 -1.09 6.20 9.30
C ILE A 91 -1.71 6.74 10.58
N TRP A 92 -2.01 5.82 11.50
CA TRP A 92 -2.67 6.08 12.78
C TRP A 92 -1.68 6.00 13.92
N ASN A 93 -1.48 7.10 14.64
CA ASN A 93 -0.71 7.07 15.87
C ASN A 93 -1.59 6.57 17.02
N PHE A 94 -1.25 5.40 17.57
CA PHE A 94 -1.94 4.76 18.69
C PHE A 94 -1.99 5.65 19.94
N TYR A 95 -0.90 6.38 20.24
CA TYR A 95 -0.81 7.20 21.44
C TYR A 95 -1.50 8.54 21.31
N ASN A 96 -1.61 9.07 20.10
CA ASN A 96 -2.19 10.39 19.87
C ASN A 96 -2.82 10.51 18.49
N TRP A 97 -4.03 9.96 18.36
CA TRP A 97 -4.85 10.07 17.16
C TRP A 97 -5.17 11.52 16.77
N LYS A 98 -4.99 12.50 17.68
CA LYS A 98 -5.21 13.93 17.42
C LYS A 98 -3.96 14.64 16.88
N THR A 99 -2.75 14.12 17.09
CA THR A 99 -1.52 14.72 16.57
C THR A 99 -0.95 13.86 15.45
N LEU A 100 -1.14 14.33 14.22
CA LEU A 100 -0.64 13.67 13.01
C LEU A 100 0.90 13.74 12.84
N ASN A 101 1.58 14.58 13.62
CA ASN A 101 2.96 14.99 13.34
C ASN A 101 4.04 14.25 14.14
N LEU A 102 3.66 13.34 15.05
CA LEU A 102 4.61 12.59 15.85
C LEU A 102 4.51 11.10 15.49
N VAL A 103 5.05 10.73 14.34
CA VAL A 103 5.27 9.32 13.99
C VAL A 103 6.77 9.05 14.08
N ASP A 104 7.16 7.94 14.70
CA ASP A 104 8.56 7.56 14.78
C ASP A 104 9.10 7.13 13.42
N ASN A 105 10.34 7.54 13.12
CA ASN A 105 10.99 7.25 11.84
C ASN A 105 11.09 5.74 11.58
N ASP A 106 11.29 4.92 12.61
CA ASP A 106 11.39 3.46 12.46
C ASP A 106 10.11 2.87 11.84
N SER A 107 8.94 3.29 12.31
CA SER A 107 7.66 2.85 11.76
C SER A 107 7.46 3.33 10.32
N LEU A 108 7.86 4.57 10.01
CA LEU A 108 7.79 5.07 8.63
C LEU A 108 8.73 4.31 7.70
N ILE A 109 9.95 4.03 8.14
CA ILE A 109 10.91 3.21 7.39
C ILE A 109 10.31 1.84 7.12
N ALA A 110 9.70 1.19 8.12
CA ALA A 110 9.07 -0.11 7.94
C ALA A 110 7.92 -0.11 6.90
N ILE A 111 7.23 1.03 6.73
CA ILE A 111 6.18 1.20 5.73
C ILE A 111 6.76 1.48 4.34
N PHE A 112 7.69 2.44 4.24
CA PHE A 112 8.16 2.95 2.95
C PHE A 112 9.33 2.20 2.36
N GLN A 113 10.18 1.56 3.16
CA GLN A 113 11.36 0.84 2.68
C GLN A 113 10.99 -0.30 1.71
N PRO A 114 9.99 -1.16 1.96
CA PRO A 114 9.61 -2.21 1.01
C PRO A 114 9.21 -1.67 -0.37
N LEU A 115 8.70 -0.44 -0.43
CA LEU A 115 8.27 0.22 -1.66
C LEU A 115 9.43 0.67 -2.55
N GLN A 116 10.62 0.90 -1.97
CA GLN A 116 11.81 1.34 -2.72
C GLN A 116 12.31 0.27 -3.71
N ASN A 117 11.93 -0.98 -3.51
CA ASN A 117 12.33 -2.08 -4.39
C ASN A 117 11.40 -2.24 -5.60
N LEU A 118 10.28 -1.51 -5.64
CA LEU A 118 9.35 -1.59 -6.75
C LEU A 118 9.89 -0.83 -7.97
N VAL A 119 9.71 -1.42 -9.15
CA VAL A 119 10.02 -0.80 -10.44
C VAL A 119 8.70 -0.54 -11.14
N VAL A 120 8.23 0.71 -11.04
CA VAL A 120 6.94 1.13 -11.60
C VAL A 120 7.12 2.46 -12.33
N LYS A 121 6.49 2.60 -13.49
CA LYS A 121 6.56 3.83 -14.28
C LYS A 121 5.80 4.99 -13.61
N ASP A 122 4.55 4.75 -13.25
CA ASP A 122 3.67 5.73 -12.61
C ASP A 122 3.37 5.31 -11.17
N PHE A 123 4.23 5.74 -10.24
CA PHE A 123 4.13 5.41 -8.83
C PHE A 123 3.71 6.62 -7.98
N GLU A 124 2.52 6.52 -7.39
CA GLU A 124 1.91 7.57 -6.57
C GLU A 124 1.50 7.02 -5.20
N ILE A 125 1.86 7.74 -4.14
CA ILE A 125 1.46 7.43 -2.77
C ILE A 125 0.73 8.63 -2.18
N LYS A 126 -0.45 8.38 -1.62
CA LYS A 126 -1.24 9.33 -0.87
C LYS A 126 -1.25 8.96 0.60
N THR A 127 -0.96 9.92 1.47
CA THR A 127 -0.90 9.71 2.91
C THR A 127 -1.43 10.90 3.69
N ASN A 128 -1.91 10.67 4.91
CA ASN A 128 -2.39 11.70 5.83
C ASN A 128 -1.27 12.43 6.58
N ILE A 129 -0.04 11.89 6.58
CA ILE A 129 1.11 12.49 7.26
C ILE A 129 2.06 13.17 6.26
N SER A 130 2.78 14.19 6.72
CA SER A 130 3.91 14.74 5.97
C SER A 130 5.13 13.86 6.20
N VAL A 131 5.81 13.46 5.12
CA VAL A 131 7.15 12.89 5.20
C VAL A 131 8.16 14.02 5.23
N ASP A 132 9.03 14.02 6.23
CA ASP A 132 10.05 15.04 6.40
C ASP A 132 11.31 14.73 5.56
N ALA A 133 12.21 15.71 5.49
CA ALA A 133 13.49 15.54 4.80
C ALA A 133 14.35 14.44 5.45
N SER A 134 14.24 14.28 6.78
CA SER A 134 15.05 13.30 7.52
C SER A 134 14.74 11.85 7.09
N LEU A 135 13.47 11.52 6.83
CA LEU A 135 13.11 10.20 6.31
C LEU A 135 13.63 10.01 4.88
N THR A 136 13.65 11.06 4.07
CA THR A 136 14.20 11.01 2.70
C THR A 136 15.71 10.78 2.71
N ASP A 137 16.43 11.38 3.67
CA ASP A 137 17.86 11.14 3.86
C ASP A 137 18.16 9.67 4.24
N LEU A 138 17.25 9.03 4.99
CA LEU A 138 17.37 7.63 5.42
C LEU A 138 16.98 6.63 4.32
N LEU A 139 15.93 6.91 3.55
CA LEU A 139 15.45 6.03 2.48
C LEU A 139 16.17 6.23 1.14
N GLY A 140 16.86 7.35 1.00
CA GLY A 140 17.39 7.82 -0.27
C GLY A 140 16.31 8.42 -1.18
N PRO A 141 16.67 8.68 -2.46
CA PRO A 141 15.74 9.27 -3.42
C PRO A 141 14.48 8.41 -3.60
N LEU A 142 13.31 9.00 -3.32
CA LEU A 142 12.04 8.29 -3.43
C LEU A 142 11.72 8.00 -4.91
N LYS A 143 11.40 6.75 -5.22
CA LYS A 143 10.96 6.32 -6.57
C LYS A 143 9.49 6.61 -6.87
N PHE A 144 8.81 7.32 -5.97
CA PHE A 144 7.38 7.58 -6.04
C PHE A 144 7.08 9.04 -5.74
N ARG A 145 5.95 9.51 -6.27
CA ARG A 145 5.40 10.81 -5.92
C ARG A 145 4.58 10.67 -4.65
N LEU A 146 4.95 11.40 -3.62
CA LEU A 146 4.20 11.47 -2.38
C LEU A 146 3.25 12.68 -2.43
N GLN A 147 1.99 12.46 -2.08
CA GLN A 147 0.99 13.50 -1.90
C GLN A 147 0.42 13.40 -0.48
N GLN A 148 0.48 14.51 0.24
CA GLN A 148 -0.21 14.62 1.50
C GLN A 148 -1.67 15.00 1.23
N GLU A 149 -2.59 14.16 1.64
CA GLU A 149 -4.02 14.46 1.62
C GLU A 149 -4.55 14.42 3.04
N HIS A 150 -5.13 15.54 3.48
CA HIS A 150 -5.84 15.55 4.75
C HIS A 150 -7.09 14.68 4.61
N ARG A 151 -7.06 13.50 5.23
CA ARG A 151 -8.23 12.63 5.36
C ARG A 151 -8.87 12.90 6.73
N PRO A 152 -9.96 13.68 6.81
CA PRO A 152 -10.61 13.96 8.09
C PRO A 152 -11.12 12.66 8.72
N TYR A 153 -10.85 12.51 10.02
CA TYR A 153 -11.32 11.41 10.84
C TYR A 153 -12.79 11.65 11.25
N GLY A 154 -13.72 10.78 10.81
CA GLY A 154 -15.16 10.81 11.14
C GLY A 154 -15.94 11.80 10.27
N ASP A 155 -16.86 11.37 9.40
CA ASP A 155 -18.22 10.92 9.80
C ASP A 155 -18.61 9.50 9.36
N ALA A 156 -17.78 8.80 8.58
CA ALA A 156 -18.18 7.50 8.00
C ALA A 156 -18.03 6.30 8.97
N PHE A 157 -17.28 6.44 10.06
CA PHE A 157 -17.06 5.37 11.04
C PHE A 157 -18.17 5.22 12.09
N GLN A 158 -19.22 6.06 12.04
CA GLN A 158 -20.41 5.90 12.89
C GLN A 158 -21.49 4.99 12.27
N ARG A 159 -21.23 4.36 11.11
CA ARG A 159 -22.24 3.59 10.36
C ARG A 159 -21.88 2.13 10.07
N TYR A 160 -20.87 1.59 10.73
CA TYR A 160 -20.59 0.15 10.73
C TYR A 160 -20.54 -0.37 12.16
#